data_AF-V5GE71-F1
#
_entry.id   AF-V5GE71-F1
#
_cell.length_a   1.000
_cell.length_b   1.000
_cell.length_c   1.000
_cell.angle_alpha   90.00
_cell.angle_beta   90.00
_cell.angle_gamma   90.00
#
_symmetry.space_group_name_H-M   'P 1'
#
loop_
_entity.id
_entity.type
_entity.pdbx_description
1 polymer ?
#
loop_
_entity_poly.entity_id
_entity_poly.type
_entity_poly.pdbx_seq_one_letter_code
_entity_poly.pdbx_strand_id
1 'polypeptide(L)'
;DSVPLDCTNSAQAYSLLITNDKGERMFGYCRRVLPEGSTHCLPLAYCILSKYRAPRFYKKILTELETRHGIKNKFRDELIGQFYKQKFPKPGESIKIDLTNVEPKMGKTDNKENLEESVDLVSYVHINKCGEYGTINKIAKKNTEKVDQIYISERDIKNPCAIPTYIVEDGGKTELVMTLHPDSRYEDSDLKKLHKLPPDILMKIFSSLLLERKVILISSKISKLSSCVDSLQSILYPFTWHHTFIPILPEALWDIVESPTPVICGVLSTDVVNHHKVENGIVVDIDSSTVLVEEGDENKILSGSMQKVWKR
;
A
#
# COMPACT_ATOMS: atom_id res chain seq x y z
N ASP A 1 3.63 21.44 17.61
CA ASP A 1 4.08 21.66 16.22
C ASP A 1 3.82 20.42 15.37
N SER A 2 3.01 20.55 14.33
CA SER A 2 2.72 19.44 13.43
C SER A 2 3.96 19.11 12.60
N VAL A 3 4.51 17.91 12.77
CA VAL A 3 5.58 17.38 11.91
C VAL A 3 5.12 17.51 10.44
N PRO A 4 5.92 18.12 9.54
CA PRO A 4 5.53 18.28 8.15
C PRO A 4 5.19 16.93 7.54
N LEU A 5 4.06 16.85 6.85
CA LEU A 5 3.64 15.63 6.14
C LEU A 5 4.72 15.26 5.11
N ASP A 6 5.24 14.03 5.20
CA ASP A 6 6.15 13.50 4.19
C ASP A 6 5.40 13.42 2.85
N CYS A 7 5.74 14.32 1.93
CA CYS A 7 5.12 14.47 0.61
C CYS A 7 5.83 13.64 -0.46
N THR A 8 6.68 12.68 -0.11
CA THR A 8 7.21 11.74 -1.10
C THR A 8 6.10 10.79 -1.55
N ASN A 9 6.07 10.42 -2.84
CA ASN A 9 5.10 9.46 -3.37
C ASN A 9 5.08 8.13 -2.58
N SER A 10 6.28 7.68 -2.15
CA SER A 10 6.44 6.46 -1.34
C SER A 10 5.79 6.53 0.05
N ALA A 11 5.53 7.74 0.56
CA ALA A 11 4.98 8.00 1.89
C ALA A 11 3.45 8.18 1.89
N GLN A 12 2.77 8.11 0.75
CA GLN A 12 1.33 8.33 0.68
C GLN A 12 0.49 7.08 0.93
N ALA A 13 1.08 5.89 0.78
CA ALA A 13 0.38 4.62 0.96
C ALA A 13 0.51 4.10 2.40
N TYR A 14 -0.59 3.70 3.00
CA TYR A 14 -0.64 3.08 4.33
C TYR A 14 -1.78 2.07 4.41
N SER A 15 -1.72 1.17 5.39
CA SER A 15 -2.74 0.14 5.61
C SER A 15 -3.41 0.34 6.96
N LEU A 16 -4.68 0.04 7.02
CA LEU A 16 -5.50 -0.07 8.22
C LEU A 16 -6.01 -1.51 8.32
N LEU A 17 -6.34 -1.95 9.53
CA LEU A 17 -7.01 -3.23 9.74
C LEU A 17 -8.20 -3.02 10.68
N ILE A 18 -9.35 -3.54 10.27
CA ILE A 18 -10.57 -3.55 11.06
C ILE A 18 -10.92 -5.01 11.31
N THR A 19 -11.18 -5.36 12.55
CA THR A 19 -11.62 -6.71 12.94
C THR A 19 -13.07 -6.63 13.38
N ASN A 20 -13.92 -7.50 12.84
CA ASN A 20 -15.32 -7.56 13.27
C ASN A 20 -15.49 -8.37 14.57
N ASP A 21 -16.72 -8.43 15.06
CA ASP A 21 -17.12 -9.18 16.25
C ASP A 21 -16.85 -10.70 16.15
N LYS A 22 -16.74 -11.23 14.94
CA LYS A 22 -16.40 -12.64 14.67
C LYS A 22 -14.89 -12.89 14.57
N GLY A 23 -14.05 -11.87 14.74
CA GLY A 23 -12.61 -11.97 14.57
C GLY A 23 -12.15 -11.99 13.11
N GLU A 24 -13.04 -11.75 12.14
CA GLU A 24 -12.68 -11.66 10.73
C GLU A 24 -12.01 -10.32 10.43
N ARG A 25 -10.93 -10.38 9.65
CA ARG A 25 -10.11 -9.21 9.31
C ARG A 25 -10.55 -8.58 8.00
N MET A 26 -10.72 -7.26 8.01
CA MET A 26 -10.89 -6.42 6.84
C MET A 26 -9.70 -5.47 6.73
N PHE A 27 -9.01 -5.53 5.59
CA PHE A 27 -7.83 -4.74 5.30
C PHE A 27 -8.24 -3.47 4.56
N GLY A 28 -7.83 -2.31 5.08
CA GLY A 28 -8.05 -1.01 4.47
C GLY A 28 -6.77 -0.49 3.84
N TYR A 29 -6.68 -0.52 2.51
CA TYR A 29 -5.54 0.00 1.77
C TYR A 29 -5.79 1.45 1.42
N CYS A 30 -4.93 2.34 1.89
CA CYS A 30 -5.11 3.76 1.77
C CYS A 30 -3.99 4.39 0.95
N ARG A 31 -4.34 5.44 0.21
CA ARG A 31 -3.39 6.31 -0.49
C ARG A 31 -3.86 7.75 -0.39
N ARG A 32 -3.07 8.59 0.28
CA ARG A 32 -3.31 10.04 0.30
C ARG A 32 -3.06 10.62 -1.09
N VAL A 33 -3.89 11.58 -1.50
CA VAL A 33 -3.80 12.18 -2.83
C VAL A 33 -2.74 13.28 -2.83
N LEU A 34 -1.68 13.08 -3.60
CA LEU A 34 -0.65 14.07 -3.84
C LEU A 34 -0.71 14.51 -5.32
N PRO A 35 -1.20 15.73 -5.61
CA PRO A 35 -1.21 16.25 -6.98
C PRO A 35 0.20 16.29 -7.57
N GLU A 36 0.32 16.00 -8.87
CA GLU A 36 1.61 15.99 -9.57
C GLU A 36 2.31 17.36 -9.47
N GLY A 37 3.59 17.35 -9.09
CA GLY A 37 4.37 18.58 -8.87
C GLY A 37 4.05 19.36 -7.59
N SER A 38 3.07 18.92 -6.79
CA SER A 38 2.72 19.58 -5.52
C SER A 38 3.66 19.17 -4.38
N THR A 39 4.04 20.14 -3.56
CA THR A 39 4.70 19.93 -2.25
C THR A 39 3.70 19.73 -1.11
N HIS A 40 2.40 19.83 -1.39
CA HIS A 40 1.32 19.71 -0.43
C HIS A 40 0.37 18.58 -0.81
N CYS A 41 0.12 17.69 0.16
CA CYS A 41 -0.87 16.65 0.05
C CYS A 41 -2.27 17.24 0.32
N LEU A 42 -3.26 16.86 -0.49
CA LEU A 42 -4.65 17.24 -0.25
C LEU A 42 -5.17 16.53 1.02
N PRO A 43 -6.14 17.11 1.74
CA PRO A 43 -6.81 16.44 2.86
C PRO A 43 -7.79 15.36 2.35
N LEU A 44 -7.33 14.52 1.43
CA LEU A 44 -8.10 13.49 0.74
C LEU A 44 -7.27 12.23 0.59
N ALA A 45 -7.91 11.07 0.79
CA ALA A 45 -7.31 9.78 0.56
C ALA A 45 -8.30 8.83 -0.12
N TYR A 46 -7.79 8.01 -1.04
CA TYR A 46 -8.50 6.83 -1.52
C TYR A 46 -8.29 5.69 -0.53
N CYS A 47 -9.36 5.01 -0.16
CA CYS A 47 -9.31 3.83 0.71
C CYS A 47 -10.11 2.69 0.08
N ILE A 48 -9.48 1.51 -0.05
CA ILE A 48 -10.14 0.29 -0.48
C ILE A 48 -10.20 -0.66 0.71
N LEU A 49 -11.41 -1.02 1.12
CA LEU A 49 -11.64 -2.05 2.12
C LEU A 49 -11.82 -3.41 1.45
N SER A 50 -11.09 -4.42 1.92
CA SER A 50 -11.16 -5.77 1.37
C SER A 50 -10.91 -6.84 2.42
N LYS A 51 -11.54 -8.00 2.26
CA LYS A 51 -11.22 -9.22 3.03
C LYS A 51 -9.96 -9.93 2.55
N TYR A 52 -9.43 -9.55 1.39
CA TYR A 52 -8.27 -10.19 0.78
C TYR A 52 -6.99 -9.45 1.18
N ARG A 53 -6.04 -10.16 1.78
CA ARG A 53 -4.71 -9.62 2.09
C ARG A 53 -3.85 -9.61 0.83
N ALA A 54 -3.84 -8.48 0.11
CA ALA A 54 -3.02 -8.30 -1.10
C ALA A 54 -2.55 -6.83 -1.25
N PRO A 55 -1.74 -6.31 -0.30
CA PRO A 55 -1.36 -4.89 -0.30
C PRO A 55 -0.72 -4.41 -1.60
N ARG A 56 0.10 -5.22 -2.28
CA ARG A 56 0.72 -4.79 -3.55
C ARG A 56 -0.29 -4.67 -4.68
N PHE A 57 -1.17 -5.65 -4.85
CA PHE A 57 -2.27 -5.59 -5.81
C PHE A 57 -3.17 -4.36 -5.59
N TYR A 58 -3.64 -4.13 -4.37
CA TYR A 58 -4.50 -2.98 -4.07
C TYR A 58 -3.78 -1.63 -4.22
N LYS A 59 -2.47 -1.57 -3.94
CA LYS A 59 -1.67 -0.37 -4.17
C LYS A 59 -1.58 0.00 -5.66
N LYS A 60 -1.61 -0.97 -6.57
CA LYS A 60 -1.71 -0.69 -8.02
C LYS A 60 -3.04 -0.04 -8.34
N ILE A 61 -4.16 -0.58 -7.86
CA ILE A 61 -5.49 0.02 -8.03
C ILE A 61 -5.51 1.46 -7.48
N LEU A 62 -5.03 1.68 -6.26
CA LEU A 62 -4.97 3.00 -5.64
C LEU A 62 -4.11 3.99 -6.45
N THR A 63 -3.01 3.52 -7.06
CA THR A 63 -2.20 4.35 -7.96
C THR A 63 -3.03 4.79 -9.15
N GLU A 64 -3.75 3.86 -9.80
CA GLU A 64 -4.58 4.16 -10.98
C GLU A 64 -5.74 5.12 -10.67
N LEU A 65 -6.26 5.08 -9.44
CA LEU A 65 -7.27 6.04 -8.95
C LEU A 65 -6.67 7.42 -8.70
N GLU A 66 -5.48 7.49 -8.09
CA GLU A 66 -4.80 8.76 -7.82
C GLU A 66 -4.38 9.47 -9.10
N THR A 67 -3.79 8.75 -10.08
CA THR A 67 -3.36 9.34 -11.37
C THR A 67 -4.53 9.91 -12.17
N ARG A 68 -5.76 9.53 -11.82
CA ARG A 68 -7.01 9.98 -12.45
C ARG A 68 -7.87 10.84 -11.53
N HIS A 69 -7.34 11.32 -10.39
CA HIS A 69 -8.11 12.06 -9.40
C HIS A 69 -8.82 13.31 -9.97
N GLY A 70 -8.20 13.99 -10.95
CA GLY A 70 -8.72 15.22 -11.58
C GLY A 70 -9.74 15.03 -12.71
N ILE A 71 -10.14 13.80 -13.06
CA ILE A 71 -11.15 13.60 -14.11
C ILE A 71 -12.56 13.90 -13.61
N LYS A 72 -13.50 14.20 -14.52
CA LYS A 72 -14.91 14.46 -14.17
C LYS A 72 -15.49 13.29 -13.37
N ASN A 73 -16.29 13.59 -12.34
CA ASN A 73 -16.89 12.60 -11.44
C ASN A 73 -17.51 11.42 -12.19
N LYS A 74 -18.26 11.66 -13.27
CA LYS A 74 -18.85 10.60 -14.13
C LYS A 74 -17.84 9.52 -14.54
N PHE A 75 -16.64 9.92 -14.97
CA PHE A 75 -15.61 8.99 -15.43
C PHE A 75 -14.90 8.29 -14.27
N ARG A 76 -14.66 9.03 -13.18
CA ARG A 76 -14.09 8.47 -11.95
C ARG A 76 -15.01 7.40 -11.35
N ASP A 77 -16.29 7.70 -11.28
CA ASP A 77 -17.30 6.80 -10.69
C ASP A 77 -17.51 5.56 -11.58
N GLU A 78 -17.41 5.69 -12.90
CA GLU A 78 -17.39 4.55 -13.82
C GLU A 78 -16.15 3.67 -13.59
N LEU A 79 -14.96 4.25 -13.45
CA LEU A 79 -13.72 3.50 -13.16
C LEU A 79 -13.81 2.75 -11.83
N ILE A 80 -14.23 3.43 -10.77
CA ILE A 80 -14.43 2.81 -9.44
C ILE A 80 -15.48 1.70 -9.54
N GLY A 81 -16.58 1.95 -10.26
CA GLY A 81 -17.63 0.98 -10.50
C GLY A 81 -17.14 -0.26 -11.23
N GLN A 82 -16.24 -0.11 -12.21
CA GLN A 82 -15.62 -1.25 -12.89
C GLN A 82 -14.76 -2.07 -11.93
N PHE A 83 -13.87 -1.45 -11.15
CA PHE A 83 -13.08 -2.17 -10.14
C PHE A 83 -13.96 -2.90 -9.11
N TYR A 84 -15.03 -2.25 -8.64
CA TYR A 84 -15.94 -2.82 -7.66
C TYR A 84 -16.70 -4.06 -8.18
N LYS A 85 -17.06 -4.06 -9.46
CA LYS A 85 -17.77 -5.19 -10.10
C LYS A 85 -16.87 -6.38 -10.40
N GLN A 86 -15.54 -6.19 -10.48
CA GLN A 86 -14.62 -7.29 -10.70
C GLN A 86 -14.58 -8.24 -9.51
N LYS A 87 -14.55 -9.55 -9.79
CA LYS A 87 -14.22 -10.54 -8.76
C LYS A 87 -12.74 -10.41 -8.42
N PHE A 88 -12.40 -10.63 -7.15
CA PHE A 88 -10.98 -10.70 -6.77
C PHE A 88 -10.33 -11.87 -7.51
N PRO A 89 -9.24 -11.62 -8.27
CA PRO A 89 -8.60 -12.64 -9.10
C PRO A 89 -8.00 -13.78 -8.25
N LYS A 90 -7.95 -14.99 -8.80
CA LYS A 90 -7.14 -16.07 -8.22
C LYS A 90 -5.64 -15.82 -8.45
N PRO A 91 -4.74 -16.48 -7.70
CA PRO A 91 -3.31 -16.36 -7.95
C PRO A 91 -2.95 -16.67 -9.42
N GLY A 92 -2.27 -15.74 -10.09
CA GLY A 92 -1.92 -15.81 -11.52
C GLY A 92 -3.01 -15.33 -12.49
N GLU A 93 -4.22 -15.02 -12.01
CA GLU A 93 -5.32 -14.49 -12.82
C GLU A 93 -5.24 -12.96 -12.94
N SER A 94 -5.80 -12.43 -14.02
CA SER A 94 -5.84 -11.00 -14.30
C SER A 94 -7.25 -10.45 -14.27
N ILE A 95 -7.40 -9.24 -13.74
CA ILE A 95 -8.58 -8.39 -13.99
C ILE A 95 -8.30 -7.48 -15.18
N LYS A 96 -9.36 -7.12 -15.91
CA LYS A 96 -9.32 -6.19 -17.04
C LYS A 96 -10.31 -5.07 -16.82
N ILE A 97 -9.85 -3.83 -16.97
CA ILE A 97 -10.65 -2.62 -16.82
C ILE A 97 -10.68 -1.88 -18.15
N ASP A 98 -11.88 -1.54 -18.63
CA ASP A 98 -12.07 -0.81 -19.88
C ASP A 98 -11.88 0.70 -19.62
N LEU A 99 -10.78 1.25 -20.12
CA LEU A 99 -10.45 2.66 -20.01
C LEU A 99 -11.03 3.51 -21.15
N THR A 100 -11.60 2.90 -22.18
CA THR A 100 -12.09 3.58 -23.39
C THR A 100 -13.14 4.66 -23.08
N ASN A 101 -13.94 4.42 -22.04
CA ASN A 101 -15.02 5.32 -21.59
C ASN A 101 -14.64 6.15 -20.35
N VAL A 102 -13.41 6.04 -19.86
CA VAL A 102 -12.94 6.69 -18.62
C VAL A 102 -12.06 7.92 -18.90
N GLU A 103 -11.59 8.06 -20.15
CA GLU A 103 -10.80 9.21 -20.57
C GLU A 103 -11.60 10.15 -21.49
N PRO A 104 -11.48 11.48 -21.36
CA PRO A 104 -12.03 12.39 -22.35
C PRO A 104 -11.34 12.12 -23.70
N LYS A 105 -12.13 11.75 -24.72
CA LYS A 105 -11.64 11.72 -26.10
C LYS A 105 -11.18 13.14 -26.44
N MET A 106 -9.92 13.31 -26.83
CA MET A 106 -9.45 14.55 -27.44
C MET A 106 -10.15 14.69 -28.80
N GLY A 107 -11.36 15.23 -28.78
CA GLY A 107 -12.14 15.54 -29.96
C GLY A 107 -11.64 16.85 -30.57
N LYS A 108 -11.46 16.83 -31.89
CA LYS A 108 -11.23 18.00 -32.74
C LYS A 108 -12.11 19.16 -32.29
N THR A 109 -11.52 20.34 -32.16
CA THR A 109 -12.23 21.61 -31.98
C THR A 109 -13.22 21.82 -33.12
N ASP A 110 -14.49 21.54 -32.87
CA ASP A 110 -15.59 22.12 -33.63
C ASP A 110 -16.29 23.15 -32.72
N ASN A 111 -16.03 24.40 -33.06
CA ASN A 111 -16.72 25.67 -32.78
C ASN A 111 -17.72 25.79 -31.62
N LYS A 112 -17.42 26.81 -30.78
CA LYS A 112 -18.30 27.79 -30.14
C LYS A 112 -19.68 27.31 -29.68
N GLU A 113 -19.85 27.18 -28.36
CA GLU A 113 -20.78 28.01 -27.57
C GLU A 113 -20.65 27.69 -26.06
N ASN A 114 -20.83 28.72 -25.23
CA ASN A 114 -20.77 28.77 -23.75
C ASN A 114 -19.40 28.98 -23.11
N LEU A 115 -18.93 30.22 -23.30
CA LEU A 115 -17.81 30.85 -22.61
C LEU A 115 -18.34 31.54 -21.33
N GLU A 116 -18.56 30.80 -20.24
CA GLU A 116 -18.65 31.37 -18.88
C GLU A 116 -18.73 30.25 -17.81
N GLU A 117 -17.66 29.47 -17.70
CA GLU A 117 -17.23 28.79 -16.44
C GLU A 117 -15.77 28.27 -16.54
N SER A 118 -15.03 28.69 -17.57
CA SER A 118 -13.66 28.30 -17.83
C SER A 118 -12.67 29.20 -17.10
N VAL A 119 -12.60 29.07 -15.78
CA VAL A 119 -11.37 29.45 -15.05
C VAL A 119 -10.55 28.18 -14.88
N ASP A 120 -9.63 27.99 -15.84
CA ASP A 120 -8.39 27.20 -15.79
C ASP A 120 -8.19 26.19 -14.64
N LEU A 121 -9.01 25.13 -14.58
CA LEU A 121 -8.66 23.87 -13.91
C LEU A 121 -8.14 22.80 -14.90
N VAL A 122 -8.19 23.09 -16.20
CA VAL A 122 -7.74 22.17 -17.26
C VAL A 122 -6.20 22.09 -17.30
N SER A 123 -5.48 23.10 -16.79
CA SER A 123 -4.01 23.12 -16.73
C SER A 123 -3.42 22.12 -15.72
N TYR A 124 -4.19 21.69 -14.71
CA TYR A 124 -3.79 20.67 -13.74
C TYR A 124 -4.07 19.22 -14.18
N VAL A 125 -4.72 19.03 -15.34
CA VAL A 125 -5.07 17.71 -15.86
C VAL A 125 -4.09 17.33 -16.96
N HIS A 126 -2.82 17.16 -16.60
CA HIS A 126 -1.93 16.33 -17.40
C HIS A 126 -2.39 14.87 -17.21
N ILE A 127 -3.35 14.42 -18.01
CA ILE A 127 -3.57 12.97 -18.20
C ILE A 127 -2.32 12.48 -18.93
N ASN A 128 -1.31 12.14 -18.14
CA ASN A 128 -0.05 11.62 -18.62
C ASN A 128 -0.31 10.21 -19.16
N LYS A 129 -0.69 10.10 -20.44
CA LYS A 129 -1.07 8.83 -21.05
C LYS A 129 0.01 7.75 -20.92
N CYS A 130 1.29 8.13 -20.73
CA CYS A 130 2.41 7.18 -20.64
C CYS A 130 3.54 7.52 -19.67
N GLY A 131 3.43 8.54 -18.81
CA GLY A 131 4.57 8.97 -17.96
C GLY A 131 5.11 7.88 -17.03
N GLU A 132 4.24 6.98 -16.55
CA GLU A 132 4.64 5.81 -15.75
C GLU A 132 4.67 4.50 -16.56
N TYR A 133 4.17 4.49 -17.79
CA TYR A 133 4.01 3.31 -18.62
C TYR A 133 4.86 3.41 -19.90
N GLY A 134 5.92 2.60 -19.99
CA GLY A 134 6.79 2.56 -21.17
C GLY A 134 6.17 1.75 -22.32
N THR A 135 6.29 2.23 -23.56
CA THR A 135 5.73 1.57 -24.75
C THR A 135 6.59 0.39 -25.23
N ILE A 136 5.94 -0.74 -25.50
CA ILE A 136 6.54 -1.89 -26.20
C ILE A 136 5.65 -2.29 -27.38
N ASN A 137 6.17 -2.11 -28.61
CA ASN A 137 5.53 -2.61 -29.83
C ASN A 137 5.84 -4.11 -29.99
N LYS A 138 5.00 -4.98 -29.43
CA LYS A 138 5.11 -6.43 -29.67
C LYS A 138 3.72 -7.03 -29.85
N ILE A 139 3.41 -7.38 -31.10
CA ILE A 139 2.73 -8.60 -31.60
C ILE A 139 2.11 -8.23 -32.96
N ALA A 140 2.71 -8.70 -34.05
CA ALA A 140 2.02 -8.81 -35.32
C ALA A 140 1.10 -10.03 -35.22
N LYS A 141 -0.22 -9.85 -35.10
CA LYS A 141 -1.17 -10.96 -35.27
C LYS A 141 -1.01 -11.47 -36.70
N LYS A 142 -0.64 -12.74 -36.86
CA LYS A 142 -0.68 -13.42 -38.18
C LYS A 142 -2.11 -13.27 -38.71
N ASN A 143 -2.28 -12.46 -39.77
CA ASN A 143 -3.51 -12.16 -40.53
C ASN A 143 -4.32 -10.88 -40.20
N THR A 144 -3.78 -9.87 -39.52
CA THR A 144 -4.41 -8.53 -39.50
C THR A 144 -3.36 -7.41 -39.45
N GLU A 145 -3.46 -6.38 -40.29
CA GLU A 145 -2.57 -5.20 -40.32
C GLU A 145 -2.67 -4.30 -39.06
N LYS A 146 -3.33 -4.74 -37.99
CA LYS A 146 -3.43 -3.99 -36.73
C LYS A 146 -2.33 -4.43 -35.78
N VAL A 147 -1.48 -3.47 -35.39
CA VAL A 147 -0.45 -3.65 -34.36
C VAL A 147 -1.08 -3.29 -33.01
N ASP A 148 -1.16 -4.26 -32.10
CA ASP A 148 -1.55 -4.01 -30.71
C ASP A 148 -0.42 -3.21 -30.03
N GLN A 149 -0.74 -2.09 -29.39
CA GLN A 149 0.24 -1.33 -28.59
C GLN A 149 0.09 -1.75 -27.12
N ILE A 150 1.21 -2.11 -26.49
CA ILE A 150 1.27 -2.50 -25.08
C ILE A 150 2.14 -1.50 -24.33
N TYR A 151 1.59 -0.92 -23.27
CA TYR A 151 2.30 -0.01 -22.39
C TYR A 151 2.47 -0.67 -21.02
N ILE A 152 3.70 -0.77 -20.52
CA ILE A 152 4.01 -1.49 -19.28
C ILE A 152 4.47 -0.52 -18.20
N SER A 153 3.95 -0.66 -16.98
CA SER A 153 4.36 0.12 -15.81
C SER A 153 5.87 -0.01 -15.56
N GLU A 154 6.60 1.09 -15.74
CA GLU A 154 8.04 1.14 -15.46
C GLU A 154 8.36 0.88 -13.99
N ARG A 155 7.45 1.30 -13.11
CA ARG A 155 7.56 1.11 -11.66
C ARG A 155 7.58 -0.37 -11.31
N ASP A 156 6.71 -1.15 -11.94
CA ASP A 156 6.63 -2.58 -11.70
C ASP A 156 7.82 -3.31 -12.34
N ILE A 157 8.31 -2.86 -13.51
CA ILE A 157 9.53 -3.42 -14.14
C ILE A 157 10.75 -3.28 -13.22
N LYS A 158 10.89 -2.15 -12.53
CA LYS A 158 11.99 -1.90 -11.58
C LYS A 158 11.87 -2.73 -10.29
N ASN A 159 10.75 -3.42 -10.07
CA ASN A 159 10.51 -4.25 -8.90
C ASN A 159 10.52 -5.74 -9.27
N PRO A 160 11.59 -6.50 -8.98
CA PRO A 160 11.73 -7.90 -9.40
C PRO A 160 10.69 -8.84 -8.78
N CYS A 161 9.97 -8.37 -7.76
CA CYS A 161 8.96 -9.10 -7.02
C CYS A 161 7.52 -8.71 -7.41
N ALA A 162 7.35 -7.87 -8.43
CA ALA A 162 6.04 -7.42 -8.90
C ALA A 162 5.72 -8.04 -10.26
N ILE A 163 4.43 -8.34 -10.49
CA ILE A 163 3.94 -8.57 -11.85
C ILE A 163 3.63 -7.22 -12.48
N PRO A 164 4.16 -6.90 -13.67
CA PRO A 164 3.87 -5.63 -14.31
C PRO A 164 2.40 -5.43 -14.64
N THR A 165 1.87 -4.29 -14.22
CA THR A 165 0.61 -3.74 -14.74
C THR A 165 0.84 -3.22 -16.15
N TYR A 166 -0.11 -3.43 -17.06
CA TYR A 166 0.03 -2.96 -18.43
C TYR A 166 -1.31 -2.52 -19.03
N ILE A 167 -1.23 -1.65 -20.03
CA ILE A 167 -2.35 -1.18 -20.83
C ILE A 167 -2.20 -1.75 -22.24
N VAL A 168 -3.30 -2.26 -22.79
CA VAL A 168 -3.38 -2.76 -24.17
C VAL A 168 -4.33 -1.88 -24.97
N GLU A 169 -3.88 -1.43 -26.14
CA GLU A 169 -4.72 -0.75 -27.12
C GLU A 169 -4.91 -1.65 -28.35
N ASP A 170 -6.16 -2.07 -28.59
CA ASP A 170 -6.56 -2.83 -29.78
C ASP A 170 -7.81 -2.19 -30.41
N GLY A 171 -7.66 -1.70 -31.65
CA GLY A 171 -8.80 -1.31 -32.48
C GLY A 171 -9.71 -0.20 -31.92
N GLY A 172 -9.19 0.69 -31.07
CA GLY A 172 -9.95 1.76 -30.42
C GLY A 172 -10.50 1.41 -29.03
N LYS A 173 -10.18 0.22 -28.52
CA LYS A 173 -10.42 -0.20 -27.14
C LYS A 173 -9.12 -0.12 -26.35
N THR A 174 -9.17 0.50 -25.18
CA THR A 174 -8.03 0.61 -24.25
C THR A 174 -8.37 -0.17 -22.99
N GLU A 175 -7.61 -1.22 -22.69
CA GLU A 175 -7.80 -2.07 -21.50
C GLU A 175 -6.60 -2.02 -20.56
N LEU A 176 -6.86 -1.75 -19.29
CA LEU A 176 -5.89 -1.87 -18.21
C LEU A 176 -5.96 -3.28 -17.62
N VAL A 177 -4.80 -3.96 -17.57
CA VAL A 177 -4.68 -5.33 -17.09
C VAL A 177 -3.81 -5.38 -15.84
N MET A 178 -4.37 -5.94 -14.77
CA MET A 178 -3.67 -6.19 -13.51
C MET A 178 -3.74 -7.66 -13.16
N THR A 179 -2.58 -8.26 -12.90
CA THR A 179 -2.47 -9.68 -12.54
C THR A 179 -2.08 -9.82 -11.08
N LEU A 180 -2.75 -10.74 -10.38
CA LEU A 180 -2.37 -11.16 -9.03
C LEU A 180 -1.20 -12.13 -9.11
N HIS A 181 -0.19 -11.96 -8.25
CA HIS A 181 0.98 -12.84 -8.25
C HIS A 181 0.58 -14.31 -8.02
N PRO A 182 1.09 -15.28 -8.82
CA PRO A 182 0.84 -16.72 -8.64
C PRO A 182 1.18 -17.22 -7.26
N ASP A 183 2.20 -16.62 -6.66
CA ASP A 183 2.58 -16.84 -5.28
C ASP A 183 2.16 -15.64 -4.42
N SER A 184 1.15 -15.87 -3.57
CA SER A 184 0.56 -14.86 -2.68
C SER A 184 1.55 -14.17 -1.75
N ARG A 185 2.70 -14.79 -1.42
CA ARG A 185 3.73 -14.17 -0.57
C ARG A 185 4.33 -12.91 -1.19
N TYR A 186 4.31 -12.81 -2.52
CA TYR A 186 4.77 -11.63 -3.22
C TYR A 186 3.73 -10.51 -3.25
N GLU A 187 2.49 -10.75 -2.83
CA GLU A 187 1.47 -9.71 -2.69
C GLU A 187 1.54 -9.00 -1.33
N ASP A 188 2.29 -9.55 -0.39
CA ASP A 188 2.52 -9.00 0.94
C ASP A 188 3.34 -7.70 0.95
N SER A 189 3.29 -7.02 2.09
CA SER A 189 4.00 -5.77 2.32
C SER A 189 5.51 -5.92 2.10
N ASP A 190 6.10 -4.92 1.46
CA ASP A 190 7.53 -4.91 1.14
C ASP A 190 8.37 -4.84 2.43
N LEU A 191 9.18 -5.88 2.67
CA LEU A 191 10.06 -5.98 3.84
C LEU A 191 11.18 -4.93 3.84
N LYS A 192 11.44 -4.24 2.72
CA LYS A 192 12.52 -3.24 2.61
C LYS A 192 12.50 -2.19 3.72
N LYS A 193 11.31 -1.73 4.16
CA LYS A 193 11.24 -0.71 5.22
C LYS A 193 11.60 -1.29 6.59
N LEU A 194 11.17 -2.52 6.86
CA LEU A 194 11.47 -3.25 8.09
C LEU A 194 12.95 -3.64 8.17
N HIS A 195 13.53 -4.12 7.07
CA HIS A 195 14.95 -4.52 6.96
C HIS A 195 15.95 -3.35 7.05
N LYS A 196 15.47 -2.10 7.10
CA LYS A 196 16.33 -0.95 7.45
C LYS A 196 16.65 -0.88 8.94
N LEU A 197 15.91 -1.59 9.79
CA LEU A 197 16.21 -1.67 11.21
C LEU A 197 17.51 -2.43 11.45
N PRO A 198 18.28 -2.07 12.48
CA PRO A 198 19.43 -2.84 12.91
C PRO A 198 19.04 -4.33 13.12
N PRO A 199 19.87 -5.29 12.68
CA PRO A 199 19.57 -6.71 12.79
C PRO A 199 19.24 -7.15 14.22
N ASP A 200 19.90 -6.56 15.21
CA ASP A 200 19.69 -6.84 16.63
C ASP A 200 18.29 -6.44 17.10
N ILE A 201 17.79 -5.29 16.67
CA ILE A 201 16.44 -4.83 17.00
C ILE A 201 15.41 -5.69 16.30
N LEU A 202 15.62 -5.99 15.01
CA LEU A 202 14.72 -6.85 14.26
C LEU A 202 14.65 -8.26 14.86
N MET A 203 15.77 -8.79 15.37
CA MET A 203 15.84 -10.05 16.08
C MET A 203 15.03 -10.01 17.38
N LYS A 204 15.17 -8.95 18.19
CA LYS A 204 14.38 -8.78 19.43
C LYS A 204 12.87 -8.71 19.15
N ILE A 205 12.48 -7.98 18.12
CA ILE A 205 11.09 -7.93 17.64
C ILE A 205 10.62 -9.33 17.26
N PHE A 206 11.40 -10.04 16.44
CA PHE A 206 11.05 -11.39 16.01
C PHE A 206 10.94 -12.38 17.19
N SER A 207 11.86 -12.36 18.14
CA SER A 207 11.78 -13.15 19.37
C SER A 207 10.51 -12.83 20.18
N SER A 208 10.13 -11.55 20.29
CA SER A 208 8.90 -11.13 20.96
C SER A 208 7.65 -11.64 20.24
N LEU A 209 7.66 -11.68 18.90
CA LEU A 209 6.57 -12.27 18.12
C LEU A 209 6.46 -13.78 18.36
N LEU A 210 7.58 -14.52 18.41
CA LEU A 210 7.57 -15.96 18.67
C LEU A 210 7.06 -16.33 20.07
N LEU A 211 7.18 -15.41 21.02
CA LEU A 211 6.67 -15.56 22.38
C LEU A 211 5.24 -15.03 22.55
N GLU A 212 4.59 -14.63 21.45
CA GLU A 212 3.26 -14.03 21.48
C GLU A 212 3.16 -12.87 22.49
N ARG A 213 4.14 -11.95 22.46
CA ARG A 213 4.15 -10.76 23.31
C ARG A 213 3.47 -9.56 22.64
N LYS A 214 3.29 -8.48 23.41
CA LYS A 214 2.91 -7.19 22.84
C LYS A 214 4.09 -6.63 22.04
N VAL A 215 3.86 -6.29 20.77
CA VAL A 215 4.86 -5.70 19.88
C VAL A 215 4.32 -4.37 19.38
N ILE A 216 4.89 -3.28 19.87
CA ILE A 216 4.45 -1.91 19.55
C ILE A 216 5.56 -1.21 18.78
N LEU A 217 5.27 -0.81 17.55
CA LEU A 217 6.17 0.01 16.74
C LEU A 217 5.74 1.49 16.82
N ILE A 218 6.71 2.40 16.86
CA ILE A 218 6.46 3.85 16.88
C ILE A 218 7.12 4.51 15.68
N SER A 219 6.39 5.34 14.94
CA SER A 219 6.97 6.21 13.92
C SER A 219 6.07 7.40 13.63
N SER A 220 6.69 8.56 13.46
CA SER A 220 6.04 9.79 12.98
C SER A 220 5.51 9.67 11.54
N LYS A 221 5.94 8.65 10.79
CA LYS A 221 5.60 8.45 9.37
C LYS A 221 4.62 7.29 9.21
N ILE A 222 3.34 7.60 9.04
CA ILE A 222 2.24 6.63 8.88
C ILE A 222 2.52 5.50 7.87
N SER A 223 3.11 5.83 6.71
CA SER A 223 3.45 4.85 5.66
C SER A 223 4.60 3.93 6.06
N LYS A 224 5.56 4.41 6.86
CA LYS A 224 6.65 3.59 7.39
C LYS A 224 6.11 2.68 8.48
N LEU A 225 5.35 3.25 9.41
CA LEU A 225 4.69 2.55 10.51
C LEU A 225 3.85 1.38 10.01
N SER A 226 2.82 1.65 9.22
CA SER A 226 1.88 0.61 8.78
C SER A 226 2.58 -0.47 7.96
N SER A 227 3.55 -0.08 7.12
CA SER A 227 4.33 -1.02 6.31
C SER A 227 5.20 -1.93 7.19
N CYS A 228 5.89 -1.38 8.19
CA CYS A 228 6.70 -2.20 9.10
C CYS A 228 5.83 -3.14 9.93
N VAL A 229 4.70 -2.64 10.47
CA VAL A 229 3.75 -3.46 11.25
C VAL A 229 3.14 -4.57 10.39
N ASP A 230 2.70 -4.28 9.16
CA ASP A 230 2.22 -5.29 8.21
C ASP A 230 3.29 -6.33 7.86
N SER A 231 4.54 -5.90 7.70
CA SER A 231 5.68 -6.78 7.41
C SER A 231 6.00 -7.75 8.55
N LEU A 232 5.62 -7.43 9.80
CA LEU A 232 5.80 -8.35 10.94
C LEU A 232 5.04 -9.67 10.74
N GLN A 233 3.88 -9.64 10.08
CA GLN A 233 3.15 -10.87 9.74
C GLN A 233 3.91 -11.72 8.71
N SER A 234 4.61 -11.08 7.77
CA SER A 234 5.30 -11.79 6.70
C SER A 234 6.60 -12.45 7.17
N ILE A 235 7.30 -11.88 8.17
CA ILE A 235 8.49 -12.52 8.78
C ILE A 235 8.13 -13.73 9.65
N LEU A 236 6.86 -13.89 10.04
CA LEU A 236 6.38 -15.06 10.78
C LEU A 236 6.11 -16.28 9.90
N TYR A 237 6.17 -16.15 8.56
CA TYR A 237 5.90 -17.25 7.65
C TYR A 237 6.69 -18.53 8.03
N PRO A 238 6.04 -19.71 8.07
CA PRO A 238 4.68 -20.00 7.62
C PRO A 238 3.58 -19.78 8.68
N PHE A 239 3.91 -19.25 9.86
CA PHE A 239 2.96 -18.97 10.91
C PHE A 239 2.18 -17.68 10.64
N THR A 240 0.95 -17.65 11.13
CA THR A 240 0.06 -16.49 11.08
C THR A 240 -0.15 -15.96 12.49
N TRP A 241 -0.11 -14.64 12.65
CA TRP A 241 -0.49 -14.01 13.91
C TRP A 241 -2.01 -14.08 14.10
N HIS A 242 -2.48 -14.67 15.19
CA HIS A 242 -3.91 -14.87 15.46
C HIS A 242 -4.52 -13.83 16.40
N HIS A 243 -3.71 -13.13 17.20
CA HIS A 243 -4.19 -12.14 18.15
C HIS A 243 -4.51 -10.78 17.50
N THR A 244 -4.76 -9.79 18.35
CA THR A 244 -5.03 -8.41 17.97
C THR A 244 -3.90 -7.87 17.09
N PHE A 245 -4.28 -7.26 15.97
CA PHE A 245 -3.36 -6.70 14.99
C PHE A 245 -3.93 -5.38 14.48
N ILE A 246 -3.26 -4.27 14.77
CA ILE A 246 -3.72 -2.91 14.46
C ILE A 246 -2.55 -2.11 13.89
N PRO A 247 -2.35 -2.06 12.55
CA PRO A 247 -1.22 -1.37 11.91
C PRO A 247 -0.97 0.05 12.41
N ILE A 248 -2.05 0.76 12.70
CA ILE A 248 -2.06 2.13 13.22
C ILE A 248 -3.16 2.18 14.26
N LEU A 249 -2.77 2.24 15.53
CA LEU A 249 -3.65 2.35 16.69
C LEU A 249 -3.90 3.83 17.00
N PRO A 250 -5.16 4.31 16.93
CA PRO A 250 -5.53 5.61 17.46
C PRO A 250 -5.32 5.66 18.98
N GLU A 251 -4.85 6.80 19.49
CA GLU A 251 -4.61 7.01 20.93
C GLU A 251 -5.86 6.72 21.79
N ALA A 252 -7.05 7.08 21.29
CA ALA A 252 -8.31 6.82 21.97
C ALA A 252 -8.66 5.33 22.17
N LEU A 253 -7.92 4.41 21.54
CA LEU A 253 -8.11 2.96 21.64
C LEU A 253 -6.97 2.28 22.40
N TRP A 254 -6.19 3.03 23.19
CA TRP A 254 -5.04 2.48 23.91
C TRP A 254 -5.40 1.35 24.88
N ASP A 255 -6.60 1.33 25.45
CA ASP A 255 -7.10 0.28 26.35
C ASP A 255 -6.91 -1.14 25.78
N ILE A 256 -6.86 -1.29 24.45
CA ILE A 256 -6.56 -2.55 23.77
C ILE A 256 -5.16 -3.08 24.15
N VAL A 257 -4.17 -2.20 24.23
CA VAL A 257 -2.79 -2.53 24.61
C VAL A 257 -2.69 -2.84 26.09
N GLU A 258 -3.51 -2.22 26.93
CA GLU A 258 -3.55 -2.50 28.37
C GLU A 258 -4.18 -3.86 28.69
N SER A 259 -4.95 -4.44 27.74
CA SER A 259 -5.45 -5.80 27.88
C SER A 259 -4.31 -6.81 28.11
N PRO A 260 -4.57 -7.93 28.79
CA PRO A 260 -3.54 -8.95 29.03
C PRO A 260 -3.17 -9.73 27.76
N THR A 261 -3.88 -9.52 26.65
CA THR A 261 -3.72 -10.31 25.43
C THR A 261 -2.55 -9.81 24.58
N PRO A 262 -1.91 -10.69 23.80
CA PRO A 262 -0.90 -10.28 22.84
C PRO A 262 -1.47 -9.30 21.81
N VAL A 263 -0.65 -8.33 21.40
CA VAL A 263 -1.04 -7.36 20.37
C VAL A 263 0.15 -7.01 19.50
N ILE A 264 -0.08 -6.90 18.20
CA ILE A 264 0.82 -6.19 17.30
C ILE A 264 0.16 -4.88 16.92
N CYS A 265 0.80 -3.75 17.23
CA CYS A 265 0.27 -2.47 16.79
C CYS A 265 1.35 -1.43 16.46
N GLY A 266 0.94 -0.38 15.76
CA GLY A 266 1.75 0.79 15.51
C GLY A 266 1.14 2.06 16.10
N VAL A 267 1.94 2.96 16.65
CA VAL A 267 1.49 4.30 17.09
C VAL A 267 2.30 5.41 16.43
N LEU A 268 1.67 6.57 16.21
CA LEU A 268 2.26 7.67 15.44
C LEU A 268 3.13 8.62 16.27
N SER A 269 3.03 8.56 17.60
CA SER A 269 3.82 9.40 18.50
C SER A 269 4.28 8.58 19.70
N THR A 270 5.52 8.83 20.13
CA THR A 270 6.08 8.30 21.36
C THR A 270 5.31 8.78 22.59
N ASP A 271 4.70 9.97 22.51
CA ASP A 271 3.90 10.54 23.60
C ASP A 271 2.74 9.61 23.99
N VAL A 272 2.14 8.92 23.02
CA VAL A 272 1.06 7.95 23.29
C VAL A 272 1.54 6.85 24.24
N VAL A 273 2.78 6.39 24.09
CA VAL A 273 3.33 5.32 24.95
C VAL A 273 3.86 5.85 26.27
N ASN A 274 4.41 7.07 26.31
CA ASN A 274 5.02 7.64 27.51
C ASN A 274 4.04 7.79 28.69
N HIS A 275 2.74 7.89 28.42
CA HIS A 275 1.71 8.00 29.45
C HIS A 275 1.29 6.64 30.03
N HIS A 276 1.81 5.53 29.50
CA HIS A 276 1.25 4.20 29.73
C HIS A 276 2.34 3.18 30.03
N LYS A 277 2.02 2.20 30.89
CA LYS A 277 2.92 1.09 31.19
C LYS A 277 2.61 -0.07 30.25
N VAL A 278 3.60 -0.48 29.46
CA VAL A 278 3.50 -1.67 28.61
C VAL A 278 4.15 -2.84 29.35
N GLU A 279 3.36 -3.86 29.65
CA GLU A 279 3.81 -5.10 30.29
C GLU A 279 3.79 -6.25 29.30
N ASN A 280 4.71 -7.21 29.44
CA ASN A 280 4.85 -8.39 28.59
C ASN A 280 5.00 -8.03 27.11
N GLY A 281 5.97 -7.17 26.81
CA GLY A 281 6.07 -6.60 25.48
C GLY A 281 7.37 -5.88 25.14
N ILE A 282 7.48 -5.55 23.86
CA ILE A 282 8.55 -4.73 23.30
C ILE A 282 7.95 -3.48 22.64
N VAL A 283 8.56 -2.33 22.93
CA VAL A 283 8.23 -1.05 22.30
C VAL A 283 9.46 -0.55 21.57
N VAL A 284 9.32 -0.32 20.26
CA VAL A 284 10.44 0.10 19.40
C VAL A 284 10.07 1.35 18.63
N ASP A 285 10.84 2.42 18.80
CA ASP A 285 10.83 3.55 17.90
C ASP A 285 11.65 3.21 16.66
N ILE A 286 10.96 3.01 15.54
CA ILE A 286 11.59 2.64 14.28
C ILE A 286 12.19 3.84 13.53
N ASP A 287 11.90 5.08 13.93
CA ASP A 287 12.53 6.29 13.40
C ASP A 287 13.92 6.49 13.96
N SER A 288 14.08 6.38 15.27
CA SER A 288 15.39 6.44 15.94
C SER A 288 16.11 5.09 16.02
N SER A 289 15.43 3.98 15.69
CA SER A 289 15.92 2.61 15.90
C SER A 289 16.31 2.38 17.37
N THR A 290 15.41 2.74 18.28
CA THR A 290 15.62 2.58 19.74
C THR A 290 14.55 1.67 20.34
N VAL A 291 14.96 0.86 21.31
CA VAL A 291 14.06 0.03 22.11
C VAL A 291 13.75 0.80 23.39
N LEU A 292 12.47 1.11 23.62
CA LEU A 292 12.00 1.86 24.78
C LEU A 292 11.58 0.95 25.93
N VAL A 293 10.99 -0.19 25.61
CA VAL A 293 10.53 -1.22 26.55
C VAL A 293 10.91 -2.58 26.00
N GLU A 294 11.39 -3.47 26.85
CA GLU A 294 11.64 -4.88 26.57
C GLU A 294 11.61 -5.70 27.88
N GLU A 295 11.44 -7.02 27.78
CA GLU A 295 11.44 -7.92 28.94
C GLU A 295 12.87 -8.38 29.30
N GLY A 296 13.81 -8.31 28.35
CA GLY A 296 15.25 -8.56 28.55
C GLY A 296 15.71 -9.99 28.29
N ASP A 297 14.80 -10.90 27.94
CA ASP A 297 15.10 -12.29 27.56
C ASP A 297 15.03 -12.53 26.04
N GLU A 298 14.73 -11.52 25.22
CA GLU A 298 14.55 -11.64 23.77
C GLU A 298 15.79 -12.23 23.07
N ASN A 299 16.97 -11.87 23.57
CA ASN A 299 18.28 -12.36 23.08
C ASN A 299 18.58 -13.81 23.50
N LYS A 300 17.73 -14.47 24.29
CA LYS A 300 17.92 -15.85 24.76
C LYS A 300 17.04 -16.85 24.00
N ILE A 301 16.07 -16.36 23.22
CA ILE A 301 15.08 -17.20 22.54
C ILE A 301 15.70 -17.95 21.36
N LEU A 302 16.50 -17.26 20.56
CA LEU A 302 17.22 -17.89 19.45
C LEU A 302 18.59 -18.39 19.91
N SER A 303 19.01 -19.56 19.41
CA SER A 303 20.34 -20.09 19.71
C SER A 303 21.45 -19.18 19.17
N GLY A 304 22.62 -19.17 19.82
CA GLY A 304 23.73 -18.29 19.42
C GLY A 304 24.23 -18.51 17.98
N SER A 305 24.04 -19.71 17.41
CA SER A 305 24.31 -19.98 15.99
C SER A 305 23.31 -19.28 15.08
N MET A 306 22.01 -19.32 15.41
CA MET A 306 20.97 -18.61 14.66
C MET A 306 21.16 -17.10 14.72
N GLN A 307 21.52 -16.56 15.89
CA GLN A 307 21.80 -15.13 16.04
C GLN A 307 22.96 -14.68 15.15
N LYS A 308 24.02 -15.49 15.04
CA LYS A 308 25.15 -15.19 14.14
C LYS A 308 24.74 -15.21 12.67
N VAL A 309 23.86 -16.12 12.26
CA VAL A 309 23.36 -16.20 10.88
C VAL A 309 22.44 -15.02 10.59
N TRP A 310 21.58 -14.63 11.54
CA TRP A 310 20.66 -13.50 11.40
C TRP A 310 21.37 -12.17 11.16
N LYS A 311 22.55 -11.98 11.76
CA LYS A 311 23.33 -10.74 11.64
C LYS A 311 24.20 -10.66 10.38
N ARG A 312 24.28 -11.74 9.58
CA ARG A 312 25.03 -11.77 8.31
C ARG A 312 24.18 -11.24 7.17
#